data_AF-A0A3S2VJ62-F1
#
_entry.id   AF-A0A3S2VJ62-F1
#
_cell.length_a   1.000
_cell.length_b   1.000
_cell.length_c   1.000
_cell.angle_alpha   90.00
_cell.angle_beta   90.00
_cell.angle_gamma   90.00
#
_symmetry.space_group_name_H-M   'P 1'
#
loop_
_entity.id
_entity.type
_entity.pdbx_description
1 polymer ?
#
loop_
_entity_poly.entity_id
_entity_poly.type
_entity_poly.pdbx_seq_one_letter_code
_entity_poly.pdbx_strand_id
1 'polypeptide(L)'
;MALFRITRESPLSPAEAWRRLTDWERHGDVVPLTRVRLATPPPTGEGTVFVPRTGVGRFAFDDPMEVVAWEPPHGATAGRCRLEKRGTFVTGWAEIAVAPHGPGSRIVWQEEIRVRPLPERCDPLLARAGRLMFARAVNGLLTYGS
;
A
#
# COMPACT_ATOMS: atom_id res chain seq x y z
N MET A 1 7.23 -14.18 -9.28
CA MET A 1 6.49 -13.27 -8.36
C MET A 1 5.67 -12.30 -9.21
N ALA A 2 4.50 -11.90 -8.75
CA ALA A 2 3.65 -10.95 -9.46
C ALA A 2 4.12 -9.51 -9.19
N LEU A 3 4.56 -8.79 -10.22
CA LEU A 3 4.97 -7.39 -10.15
C LEU A 3 3.97 -6.50 -10.89
N PHE A 4 3.54 -5.41 -10.28
CA PHE A 4 2.74 -4.40 -10.97
C PHE A 4 2.97 -2.98 -10.45
N ARG A 5 2.63 -2.02 -11.30
CA ARG A 5 2.74 -0.58 -11.02
C ARG A 5 1.42 0.13 -11.32
N ILE A 6 1.10 1.08 -10.46
CA ILE A 6 -0.02 2.01 -10.59
C ILE A 6 0.56 3.42 -10.57
N THR A 7 0.01 4.29 -11.41
CA THR A 7 0.33 5.71 -11.41
C THR A 7 -0.97 6.50 -11.39
N ARG A 8 -1.03 7.51 -10.53
CA ARG A 8 -2.17 8.41 -10.36
C ARG A 8 -1.70 9.84 -10.26
N GLU A 9 -2.54 10.74 -10.71
CA GLU A 9 -2.42 12.15 -10.45
C GLU A 9 -3.57 12.54 -9.54
N SER A 10 -3.30 13.45 -8.60
CA SER A 10 -4.26 13.89 -7.60
C SER A 10 -4.18 15.41 -7.47
N PRO A 11 -5.32 16.11 -7.29
CA PRO A 11 -5.31 17.53 -6.97
C PRO A 11 -4.78 17.80 -5.55
N LEU A 12 -4.61 16.78 -4.71
CA LEU A 12 -4.05 16.92 -3.37
C LEU A 12 -2.58 17.33 -3.42
N SER A 13 -2.17 18.14 -2.44
CA SER A 13 -0.75 18.43 -2.22
C SER A 13 0.04 17.14 -1.93
N PRO A 14 1.35 17.09 -2.20
CA PRO A 14 2.17 15.92 -1.90
C PRO A 14 2.08 15.47 -0.44
N ALA A 15 2.06 16.41 0.50
CA ALA A 15 1.95 16.11 1.93
C ALA A 15 0.60 15.47 2.29
N GLU A 16 -0.49 15.95 1.69
CA GLU A 16 -1.83 15.43 1.91
C GLU A 16 -2.00 14.02 1.29
N ALA A 17 -1.58 13.85 0.04
CA ALA A 17 -1.60 12.56 -0.63
C ALA A 17 -0.74 11.53 0.11
N TRP A 18 0.46 11.93 0.56
CA TRP A 18 1.34 11.11 1.40
C TRP A 18 0.63 10.66 2.67
N ARG A 19 0.10 11.62 3.46
CA ARG A 19 -0.58 11.31 4.71
C ARG A 19 -1.69 10.28 4.51
N ARG A 20 -2.50 10.42 3.46
CA ARG A 20 -3.59 9.48 3.15
C ARG A 20 -3.10 8.10 2.71
N LEU A 21 -2.07 8.05 1.86
CA LEU A 21 -1.52 6.80 1.35
C LEU A 21 -0.72 6.02 2.38
N THR A 22 -0.27 6.69 3.45
CA THR A 22 0.45 6.04 4.55
C THR A 22 -0.36 5.96 5.83
N ASP A 23 -1.66 6.28 5.77
CA ASP A 23 -2.60 6.00 6.85
C ASP A 23 -2.98 4.51 6.77
N TRP A 24 -2.18 3.67 7.42
CA TRP A 24 -2.26 2.22 7.28
C TRP A 24 -3.62 1.67 7.70
N GLU A 25 -4.23 2.21 8.75
CA GLU A 25 -5.53 1.74 9.24
C GLU A 25 -6.64 1.97 8.20
N ARG A 26 -6.59 3.09 7.46
CA ARG A 26 -7.54 3.44 6.39
C ARG A 26 -7.49 2.49 5.18
N HIS A 27 -6.44 1.70 5.04
CA HIS A 27 -6.41 0.69 3.99
C HIS A 27 -7.51 -0.37 4.18
N GLY A 28 -7.96 -0.61 5.41
CA GLY A 28 -9.10 -1.50 5.69
C GLY A 28 -10.44 -1.00 5.15
N ASP A 29 -10.58 0.31 4.93
CA ASP A 29 -11.82 0.91 4.40
C ASP A 29 -11.93 0.72 2.88
N VAL A 30 -10.80 0.53 2.19
CA VAL A 30 -10.73 0.50 0.72
C VAL A 30 -10.31 -0.85 0.14
N VAL A 31 -9.65 -1.70 0.93
CA VAL A 31 -9.29 -3.07 0.54
C VAL A 31 -10.40 -4.02 1.01
N PRO A 32 -11.05 -4.77 0.10
CA PRO A 32 -12.19 -5.60 0.45
C PRO A 32 -11.82 -6.67 1.48
N LEU A 33 -12.75 -6.94 2.39
CA LEU A 33 -12.62 -7.98 3.43
C LEU A 33 -11.35 -7.85 4.27
N THR A 34 -10.80 -6.64 4.42
CA THR A 34 -9.55 -6.41 5.11
C THR A 34 -9.77 -5.47 6.28
N ARG A 35 -9.18 -5.81 7.43
CA ARG A 35 -9.04 -4.90 8.57
C ARG A 35 -7.57 -4.71 8.83
N VAL A 36 -7.13 -3.51 9.18
CA VAL A 36 -5.73 -3.23 9.49
C VAL A 36 -5.61 -2.82 10.95
N ARG A 37 -4.60 -3.36 11.63
CA ARG A 37 -4.21 -2.96 12.98
C ARG A 37 -2.74 -2.52 12.98
N LEU A 38 -2.42 -1.49 13.76
CA LEU A 38 -1.03 -1.17 14.06
C LEU A 38 -0.49 -2.13 15.13
N ALA A 39 0.70 -2.68 14.90
CA ALA A 39 1.43 -3.46 15.90
C ALA A 39 2.52 -2.61 16.59
N THR A 40 3.00 -1.56 15.92
CA THR A 40 3.89 -0.55 16.51
C THR A 40 3.09 0.71 16.87
N PRO A 41 3.28 1.31 18.07
CA PRO A 41 2.65 2.58 18.43
C PRO A 41 3.05 3.74 17.50
N PRO A 42 2.20 4.75 17.29
CA PRO A 42 2.55 5.96 16.54
C PRO A 42 3.66 6.78 17.24
N PRO A 43 4.38 7.65 16.50
CA PRO A 43 4.18 8.00 15.08
C PRO A 43 4.68 6.92 14.10
N THR A 44 4.11 6.91 12.90
CA THR A 44 4.58 6.03 11.81
C THR A 44 5.93 6.51 11.28
N GLY A 45 6.82 5.55 11.02
CA GLY A 45 8.15 5.71 10.43
C GLY A 45 8.78 4.35 10.11
N GLU A 46 10.08 4.33 9.82
CA GLU A 46 10.85 3.08 9.68
C GLU A 46 10.72 2.20 10.93
N GLY A 47 10.57 0.89 10.75
CA GLY A 47 10.27 -0.08 11.81
C GLY A 47 8.80 -0.16 12.23
N THR A 48 7.91 0.66 11.64
CA THR A 48 6.47 0.53 11.89
C THR A 48 5.97 -0.78 11.33
N VAL A 49 5.30 -1.58 12.17
CA VAL A 49 4.65 -2.82 11.76
C VAL A 49 3.14 -2.63 11.84
N PHE A 50 2.46 -2.99 10.77
CA PHE A 50 1.00 -3.07 10.71
C PHE A 50 0.57 -4.41 10.14
N VAL A 51 -0.62 -4.87 10.53
CA VAL A 51 -1.11 -6.20 10.20
C VAL A 51 -2.49 -6.08 9.55
N PRO A 52 -2.52 -6.01 8.21
CA PRO A 52 -3.70 -6.35 7.43
C PRO A 52 -4.13 -7.79 7.72
N ARG A 53 -5.40 -7.95 8.04
CA ARG A 53 -6.08 -9.25 8.16
C ARG A 53 -7.17 -9.33 7.11
N THR A 54 -7.00 -10.23 6.15
CA THR A 54 -7.90 -10.38 4.99
C THR A 54 -8.66 -11.69 5.07
N GLY A 55 -9.99 -11.64 4.87
CA GLY A 55 -10.88 -12.80 4.79
C GLY A 55 -12.06 -12.74 5.76
N VAL A 56 -12.80 -13.86 5.88
CA VAL A 56 -14.02 -13.95 6.69
C VAL A 56 -13.93 -15.11 7.68
N GLY A 57 -14.17 -14.83 8.96
CA GLY A 57 -14.17 -15.83 10.03
C GLY A 57 -12.85 -16.61 10.09
N ARG A 58 -12.94 -17.94 10.12
CA ARG A 58 -11.79 -18.85 10.16
C ARG A 58 -10.95 -18.88 8.87
N PHE A 59 -11.44 -18.29 7.79
CA PHE A 59 -10.74 -18.22 6.50
C PHE A 59 -9.95 -16.92 6.32
N ALA A 60 -9.71 -16.19 7.40
CA ALA A 60 -8.89 -14.99 7.39
C ALA A 60 -7.42 -15.32 7.65
N PHE A 61 -6.52 -14.57 7.01
CA PHE A 61 -5.08 -14.65 7.24
C PHE A 61 -4.52 -13.27 7.57
N ASP A 62 -3.42 -13.25 8.33
CA ASP A 62 -2.65 -12.05 8.63
C ASP A 62 -1.52 -11.90 7.61
N ASP A 63 -1.31 -10.68 7.13
CA ASP A 63 -0.26 -10.28 6.20
C ASP A 63 0.61 -9.17 6.81
N PRO A 64 1.39 -9.44 7.89
CA PRO A 64 2.18 -8.43 8.56
C PRO A 64 3.14 -7.72 7.60
N MET A 65 3.14 -6.39 7.62
CA MET A 65 4.02 -5.54 6.82
C MET A 65 4.86 -4.65 7.72
N GLU A 66 6.11 -4.46 7.33
CA GLU A 66 7.07 -3.59 8.02
C GLU A 66 7.49 -2.45 7.09
N VAL A 67 7.46 -1.22 7.60
CA VAL A 67 8.05 -0.06 6.93
C VAL A 67 9.57 -0.14 7.08
N VAL A 68 10.28 -0.35 5.98
CA VAL A 68 11.75 -0.49 5.97
C VAL A 68 12.47 0.71 5.37
N ALA A 69 11.74 1.66 4.79
CA ALA A 69 12.26 2.98 4.45
C ALA A 69 11.13 4.00 4.53
N TRP A 70 11.43 5.18 5.07
CA TRP A 70 10.44 6.22 5.31
C TRP A 70 11.01 7.62 5.08
N GLU A 71 10.64 8.22 3.96
CA GLU A 71 11.08 9.54 3.54
C GLU A 71 9.84 10.38 3.17
N PRO A 72 9.23 11.12 4.10
CA PRO A 72 8.08 11.98 3.78
C PRO A 72 8.43 13.10 2.78
N PRO A 73 7.48 13.55 1.95
CA PRO A 73 7.73 14.65 1.02
C PRO A 73 8.01 15.96 1.78
N HIS A 74 8.94 16.76 1.27
CA HIS A 74 9.28 18.06 1.83
C HIS A 74 9.54 19.09 0.73
N GLY A 75 8.70 20.12 0.65
CA GLY A 75 8.80 21.14 -0.41
C GLY A 75 8.70 20.52 -1.80
N ALA A 76 9.76 20.63 -2.60
CA ALA A 76 9.85 20.04 -3.93
C ALA A 76 10.34 18.57 -3.95
N THR A 77 10.82 18.06 -2.81
CA THR A 77 11.33 16.70 -2.70
C THR A 77 10.19 15.70 -2.64
N ALA A 78 10.26 14.66 -3.47
CA ALA A 78 9.30 13.57 -3.47
C ALA A 78 9.41 12.75 -2.18
N GLY A 79 8.27 12.27 -1.68
CA GLY A 79 8.24 11.30 -0.60
C GLY A 79 8.36 9.87 -1.13
N ARG A 80 8.99 8.98 -0.35
CA ARG A 80 9.14 7.57 -0.64
C ARG A 80 9.00 6.71 0.62
N CYS A 81 8.15 5.69 0.56
CA CYS A 81 7.97 4.69 1.60
C CYS A 81 8.16 3.29 1.01
N ARG A 82 8.88 2.43 1.72
CA ARG A 82 9.08 1.02 1.35
C ARG A 82 8.52 0.11 2.44
N LEU A 83 7.74 -0.87 2.01
CA LEU A 83 7.13 -1.89 2.84
C LEU A 83 7.67 -3.26 2.46
N GLU A 84 7.97 -4.10 3.44
CA GLU A 84 8.28 -5.52 3.25
C GLU A 84 7.18 -6.37 3.88
N LYS A 85 6.66 -7.34 3.11
CA LYS A 85 5.59 -8.25 3.55
C LYS A 85 6.22 -9.45 4.24
N ARG A 86 6.02 -9.52 5.55
CA ARG A 86 6.60 -10.53 6.47
C ARG A 86 5.65 -11.70 6.71
N GLY A 87 4.58 -11.82 5.94
CA GLY A 87 3.56 -12.84 6.10
C GLY A 87 4.00 -14.25 5.72
N THR A 88 3.23 -15.24 6.20
CA THR A 88 3.40 -16.65 5.83
C THR A 88 2.69 -17.00 4.53
N PHE A 89 1.60 -16.32 4.20
CA PHE A 89 0.84 -16.53 2.95
C PHE A 89 1.28 -15.61 1.83
N VAL A 90 1.57 -14.36 2.18
CA VAL A 90 1.94 -13.29 1.26
C VAL A 90 3.33 -12.78 1.64
N THR A 91 4.19 -12.67 0.63
CA THR A 91 5.56 -12.16 0.75
C THR A 91 5.85 -11.24 -0.43
N GLY A 92 6.97 -10.52 -0.37
CA GLY A 92 7.35 -9.50 -1.33
C GLY A 92 7.32 -8.12 -0.69
N TRP A 93 7.06 -7.09 -1.46
CA TRP A 93 7.24 -5.71 -1.03
C TRP A 93 6.27 -4.75 -1.72
N ALA A 94 6.11 -3.57 -1.13
CA ALA A 94 5.42 -2.46 -1.75
C ALA A 94 6.25 -1.17 -1.64
N GLU A 95 6.18 -0.31 -2.65
CA GLU A 95 6.80 1.00 -2.62
C GLU A 95 5.80 2.07 -3.04
N ILE A 96 5.74 3.15 -2.25
CA ILE A 96 4.88 4.30 -2.48
C ILE A 96 5.79 5.50 -2.70
N ALA A 97 5.62 6.19 -3.81
CA ALA A 97 6.27 7.47 -4.07
C ALA A 97 5.24 8.55 -4.38
N VAL A 98 5.42 9.73 -3.80
CA VAL A 98 4.54 10.89 -3.99
C VAL A 98 5.41 12.10 -4.33
N ALA A 99 5.27 12.61 -5.54
CA ALA A 99 6.02 13.76 -6.03
C ALA A 99 5.10 14.95 -6.35
N PRO A 100 5.56 16.20 -6.23
CA PRO A 100 4.86 17.36 -6.78
C PRO A 100 4.55 17.20 -8.27
N HIS A 101 3.34 17.58 -8.69
CA HIS A 101 2.96 17.58 -10.10
C HIS A 101 1.93 18.68 -10.40
N GLY A 102 2.38 19.77 -11.04
CA GLY A 102 1.55 20.95 -11.26
C GLY A 102 1.00 21.51 -9.94
N PRO A 103 -0.31 21.80 -9.83
CA PRO A 103 -0.91 22.26 -8.58
C PRO A 103 -1.14 21.15 -7.53
N GLY A 104 -0.88 19.88 -7.88
CA GLY A 104 -1.16 18.72 -7.04
C GLY A 104 0.04 17.78 -6.94
N SER A 105 -0.23 16.48 -7.02
CA SER A 105 0.78 15.43 -6.85
C SER A 105 0.63 14.28 -7.84
N ARG A 106 1.76 13.64 -8.14
CA ARG A 106 1.83 12.37 -8.86
C ARG A 106 2.23 11.27 -7.89
N ILE A 107 1.46 10.20 -7.90
CA ILE A 107 1.61 9.03 -7.05
C ILE A 107 2.07 7.87 -7.91
N VAL A 108 3.10 7.16 -7.44
CA VAL A 108 3.53 5.88 -8.00
C VAL A 108 3.45 4.84 -6.89
N TRP A 109 2.69 3.78 -7.16
CA TRP A 109 2.56 2.63 -6.27
C TRP A 109 3.09 1.40 -7.00
N GLN A 110 4.04 0.70 -6.39
CA GLN A 110 4.66 -0.50 -6.93
C GLN A 110 4.51 -1.65 -5.93
N GLU A 111 4.20 -2.83 -6.44
CA GLU A 111 3.96 -4.02 -5.62
C GLU A 111 4.62 -5.22 -6.27
N GLU A 112 5.41 -5.93 -5.48
CA GLU A 112 5.81 -7.29 -5.76
C GLU A 112 5.13 -8.21 -4.75
N ILE A 113 4.38 -9.18 -5.25
CA ILE A 113 3.58 -10.07 -4.43
C ILE A 113 3.85 -11.52 -4.83
N ARG A 114 4.13 -12.35 -3.82
CA ARG A 114 4.11 -13.80 -3.93
C ARG A 114 3.10 -14.37 -2.95
N VAL A 115 2.08 -15.02 -3.49
CA VAL A 115 1.11 -15.80 -2.72
C VAL A 115 1.58 -17.24 -2.70
N ARG A 116 2.09 -17.72 -1.56
CA ARG A 116 2.78 -19.02 -1.47
C ARG A 116 1.94 -20.21 -1.98
N PRO A 117 0.63 -20.30 -1.68
CA PRO A 117 -0.20 -21.41 -2.17
C PRO A 117 -0.45 -21.42 -3.69
N LEU A 118 -0.18 -20.31 -4.40
CA LEU A 118 -0.45 -20.22 -5.84
C LEU A 118 0.79 -20.61 -6.67
N PRO A 119 0.66 -21.43 -7.72
CA PRO A 119 1.76 -21.70 -8.66
C PRO A 119 2.22 -20.43 -9.39
N GLU A 120 3.49 -20.35 -9.76
CA GLU A 120 4.07 -19.16 -10.45
C GLU A 120 3.42 -18.86 -11.80
N ARG A 121 2.91 -19.87 -12.50
CA ARG A 121 2.12 -19.68 -13.73
C ARG A 121 0.88 -18.80 -13.56
N CYS A 122 0.41 -18.62 -12.32
CA CYS A 122 -0.70 -17.73 -11.99
C CYS A 122 -0.26 -16.27 -11.81
N ASP A 123 1.05 -15.99 -11.77
CA ASP A 123 1.60 -14.66 -11.48
C ASP A 123 1.09 -13.56 -12.44
N PRO A 124 0.93 -13.77 -13.77
CA PRO A 124 0.37 -12.74 -14.65
C PRO A 124 -1.08 -12.38 -14.31
N LEU A 125 -1.90 -13.38 -13.96
CA LEU A 125 -3.28 -13.17 -13.54
C LEU A 125 -3.33 -12.48 -12.19
N LEU A 126 -2.48 -12.91 -11.24
CA LEU A 126 -2.33 -12.30 -9.93
C LEU A 126 -1.89 -10.83 -10.04
N ALA A 127 -0.94 -10.52 -10.92
CA ALA A 127 -0.49 -9.15 -11.18
C ALA A 127 -1.62 -8.28 -11.72
N ARG A 128 -2.41 -8.80 -12.67
CA ARG A 128 -3.56 -8.07 -13.24
C ARG A 128 -4.66 -7.83 -12.20
N ALA A 129 -5.02 -8.86 -11.42
CA ALA A 129 -6.02 -8.76 -10.37
C ALA A 129 -5.57 -7.81 -9.25
N GLY A 130 -4.33 -7.97 -8.78
CA GLY A 130 -3.69 -7.09 -7.79
C GLY A 130 -3.68 -5.64 -8.26
N ARG A 131 -3.22 -5.38 -9.48
CA ARG A 131 -3.24 -4.03 -10.06
C ARG A 131 -4.63 -3.41 -10.06
N LEU A 132 -5.67 -4.15 -10.43
CA LEU A 132 -7.05 -3.63 -10.44
C LEU A 132 -7.58 -3.34 -9.03
N MET A 133 -7.26 -4.19 -8.06
CA MET A 133 -7.67 -4.01 -6.67
C MET A 133 -6.94 -2.82 -6.04
N PHE A 134 -5.60 -2.79 -6.08
CA PHE A 134 -4.82 -1.69 -5.51
C PHE A 134 -5.05 -0.37 -6.25
N ALA A 135 -5.36 -0.39 -7.54
CA ALA A 135 -5.78 0.82 -8.26
C ALA A 135 -7.06 1.43 -7.68
N ARG A 136 -8.01 0.59 -7.25
CA ARG A 136 -9.23 1.05 -6.57
C ARG A 136 -8.92 1.52 -5.16
N ALA A 137 -8.09 0.80 -4.43
CA ALA A 137 -7.68 1.16 -3.08
C ALA A 137 -6.98 2.53 -3.05
N VAL A 138 -5.99 2.75 -3.92
CA VAL A 138 -5.30 4.04 -4.08
C VAL A 138 -6.27 5.15 -4.42
N ASN A 139 -7.24 4.93 -5.32
CA ASN A 139 -8.25 5.93 -5.63
C ASN A 139 -9.09 6.26 -4.38
N GLY A 140 -9.57 5.26 -3.65
CA GLY A 140 -10.34 5.45 -2.42
C GLY A 140 -9.59 6.23 -1.34
N LEU A 141 -8.29 5.90 -1.16
CA LEU A 141 -7.40 6.61 -0.24
C LEU A 141 -7.19 8.07 -0.66
N LEU A 142 -7.14 8.35 -1.95
CA LEU A 142 -6.97 9.73 -2.43
C LEU A 142 -8.27 10.54 -2.35
N THR A 143 -9.45 9.91 -2.30
CA THR A 143 -10.74 10.61 -2.33
C THR A 143 -11.44 10.74 -0.97
N TYR A 144 -11.07 9.99 0.08
CA TYR A 144 -11.79 10.08 1.35
C TYR A 144 -11.60 11.44 2.05
N GLY A 145 -12.59 11.88 2.83
CA GLY A 145 -12.52 13.15 3.57
C GLY A 145 -12.59 14.41 2.71
N SER A 146 -13.11 14.29 1.48
CA SER A 146 -13.59 15.42 0.66
C SER A 146 -14.97 15.89 1.10
#